data_AF-F7M1L7-F1
#
_entry.id   AF-F7M1L7-F1
#
_cell.length_a   1.000
_cell.length_b   1.000
_cell.length_c   1.000
_cell.angle_alpha   90.00
_cell.angle_beta   90.00
_cell.angle_gamma   90.00
#
_symmetry.space_group_name_H-M   'P 1'
#
loop_
_entity.id
_entity.type
_entity.pdbx_description
1 polymer ?
#
loop_
_entity_poly.entity_id
_entity_poly.type
_entity_poly.pdbx_seq_one_letter_code
_entity_poly.pdbx_strand_id
1 'polypeptide(L)' 'MTFSVSAVKVQILSFKVKLSSKNILLSFYIEVRVTCYL' A
#
# COMPACT_ATOMS: atom_id res chain seq x y z
N MET A 1 -14.77 4.66 28.41
CA MET A 1 -13.97 3.81 27.51
C MET A 1 -14.08 4.40 26.12
N THR A 2 -13.02 5.05 25.63
CA THR A 2 -12.91 5.48 24.23
C THR A 2 -12.46 4.28 23.41
N PHE A 3 -13.22 3.88 22.40
CA PHE A 3 -12.90 2.74 21.55
C PHE A 3 -12.23 3.26 20.27
N SER A 4 -10.97 2.89 20.05
CA SER A 4 -10.31 3.18 18.76
C SER A 4 -10.47 1.98 17.82
N VAL A 5 -11.15 2.15 16.69
CA VAL A 5 -11.20 1.13 15.64
C VAL A 5 -10.11 1.47 14.64
N SER A 6 -9.10 0.61 14.53
CA SER A 6 -8.03 0.76 13.55
C SER A 6 -8.26 -0.23 12.40
N ALA A 7 -8.58 0.30 11.21
CA ALA A 7 -8.70 -0.49 10.01
C ALA A 7 -7.40 -0.40 9.20
N VAL A 8 -6.82 -1.56 8.89
CA VAL A 8 -5.62 -1.66 8.03
C VAL A 8 -6.06 -2.13 6.65
N LYS A 9 -5.86 -1.29 5.64
CA LYS A 9 -6.07 -1.67 4.24
C LYS A 9 -4.72 -1.77 3.56
N VAL A 10 -4.45 -2.95 3.01
CA VAL A 10 -3.25 -3.23 2.24
C VAL A 10 -3.58 -3.13 0.77
N GLN A 11 -2.78 -2.38 0.01
CA GLN A 11 -2.86 -2.32 -1.45
C GLN A 11 -1.49 -2.58 -2.08
N ILE A 12 -1.48 -3.35 -3.16
CA ILE A 12 -0.28 -3.61 -3.95
C ILE A 12 -0.37 -2.77 -5.22
N LEU A 13 0.66 -1.96 -5.47
CA LEU A 13 0.80 -1.19 -6.69
C LEU A 13 2.01 -1.70 -7.46
N SER A 14 1.79 -2.20 -8.68
CA SER A 14 2.87 -2.72 -9.53
C SER A 14 2.92 -2.00 -10.86
N PHE A 15 4.13 -1.66 -11.31
CA PHE A 15 4.37 -1.06 -12.61
C PHE A 15 5.54 -1.72 -13.33
N LYS A 16 5.35 -1.95 -14.63
CA LYS A 16 6.36 -2.50 -15.53
C LYS A 16 7.10 -1.34 -16.19
N VAL A 17 8.39 -1.25 -15.96
CA VAL A 17 9.27 -0.21 -16.51
C VAL A 17 10.26 -0.85 -17.46
N LYS A 18 10.52 -0.22 -18.60
CA LYS A 18 11.56 -0.65 -19.53
C LYS A 18 12.79 0.22 -19.32
N LEU A 19 13.87 -0.36 -18.79
CA LEU A 19 15.15 0.32 -18.61
C LEU A 19 16.13 -0.21 -19.64
N SER A 20 16.52 0.64 -20.59
CA SER A 20 17.29 0.24 -21.77
C SER A 20 16.55 -0.89 -22.54
N SER A 21 17.10 -2.10 -22.56
CA SER A 21 16.52 -3.30 -23.19
C SER A 21 15.87 -4.27 -22.21
N LYS A 22 15.89 -3.98 -20.90
CA LYS A 22 15.33 -4.86 -19.86
C LYS A 22 13.95 -4.37 -19.42
N ASN A 23 13.01 -5.30 -19.34
CA ASN A 23 11.74 -5.06 -18.67
C ASN A 23 11.91 -5.39 -17.19
N ILE A 24 11.67 -4.40 -16.33
CA ILE A 24 11.76 -4.51 -14.87
C ILE A 24 10.34 -4.36 -14.32
N LEU A 25 9.93 -5.26 -13.44
CA LEU A 25 8.70 -5.13 -12.68
C LEU A 25 9.04 -4.53 -11.31
N LEU A 26 8.43 -3.39 -11.00
CA LEU A 26 8.53 -2.76 -9.68
C LEU A 26 7.19 -2.92 -8.98
N SER A 27 7.21 -3.36 -7.72
CA SER A 27 6.01 -3.58 -6.90
C SER A 27 6.18 -2.91 -5.55
N PHE A 28 5.14 -2.20 -5.12
CA PHE A 28 5.09 -1.43 -3.88
C PHE A 28 3.96 -1.96 -3.00
N TYR A 29 4.27 -2.12 -1.73
CA TYR A 29 3.28 -2.43 -0.70
C TYR A 29 2.88 -1.14 -0.02
N ILE A 30 1.60 -0.78 -0.12
CA ILE A 30 1.05 0.42 0.48
C ILE A 30 0.12 -0.03 1.59
N GLU A 31 0.51 0.27 2.83
CA GLU A 31 -0.31 0.05 4.01
C GLU A 31 -1.00 1.36 4.40
N VAL A 32 -2.33 1.39 4.28
CA VAL A 32 -3.14 2.52 4.72
C VAL A 32 -3.74 2.17 6.08
N ARG A 33 -3.32 2.90 7.11
CA ARG A 33 -3.90 2.81 8.45
C ARG A 33 -4.92 3.91 8.64
N VAL A 34 -6.16 3.53 8.90
CA VAL A 34 -7.22 4.45 9.31
C VAL A 34 -7.51 4.20 10.78
N THR A 35 -7.27 5.21 11.61
CA THR A 35 -7.59 5.16 13.03
C THR A 35 -8.78 6.07 13.29
N CYS A 36 -9.92 5.48 13.66
CA CYS A 36 -11.09 6.21 14.10
C CYS A 36 -11.10 6.30 15.62
N TYR A 37 -11.23 7.51 16.16
CA TYR A 37 -11.42 7.77 17.58
C TYR A 37 -12.92 7.98 17.84
N LEU A 38 -13.52 7.17 18.72
CA LEU A 38 -14.92 7.28 19.18
C LEU A 38 -14.99 7.90 20.57
#